data_AF-A0A953RC58-F1
#
_entry.id   AF-A0A953RC58-F1
#
_cell.length_a   1.000
_cell.length_b   1.000
_cell.length_c   1.000
_cell.angle_alpha   90.00
_cell.angle_beta   90.00
_cell.angle_gamma   90.00
#
_symmetry.space_group_name_H-M   'P 1'
#
loop_
_entity.id
_entity.type
_entity.pdbx_description
1 polymer ?
#
loop_
_entity_poly.entity_id
_entity_poly.type
_entity_poly.pdbx_seq_one_letter_code
_entity_poly.pdbx_strand_id
1 'polypeptide(L)' 'MNRCKELKIAGATVFRGLEGYSETAEIHRHHLVRRDQPIVVTVVDTAENLARLIPGSKR' A
#
# COMPACT_ATOMS: atom_id res chain seq x y z
N MET A 1 2.59 -7.27 -0.86
CA MET A 1 2.49 -8.09 -2.08
C MET A 1 2.26 -9.58 -1.79
N ASN A 2 2.94 -10.20 -0.81
CA ASN A 2 2.71 -11.61 -0.47
C ASN A 2 1.24 -11.92 -0.17
N ARG A 3 0.57 -11.07 0.60
CA ARG A 3 -0.87 -11.21 0.87
C ARG A 3 -1.75 -11.20 -0.38
N CYS A 4 -1.46 -10.32 -1.34
CA CYS A 4 -2.17 -10.30 -2.62
C CYS A 4 -1.96 -11.61 -3.41
N LYS A 5 -0.75 -12.18 -3.36
CA LYS A 5 -0.45 -13.48 -4.00
C LYS A 5 -1.18 -14.63 -3.31
N GLU A 6 -1.15 -14.68 -1.98
CA GLU A 6 -1.85 -15.69 -1.17
C GLU A 6 -3.36 -15.69 -1.43
N LEU A 7 -3.96 -14.51 -1.52
CA LEU A 7 -5.39 -14.34 -1.80
C LEU A 7 -5.74 -14.48 -3.28
N LYS A 8 -4.75 -14.75 -4.15
CA LYS A 8 -4.90 -14.86 -5.61
C LYS A 8 -5.58 -13.64 -6.22
N ILE A 9 -5.12 -12.46 -5.81
CA ILE A 9 -5.64 -11.21 -6.32
C ILE A 9 -5.37 -11.07 -7.83
N ALA A 10 -6.37 -10.64 -8.59
CA ALA A 10 -6.32 -10.52 -10.05
C ALA A 10 -5.26 -9.53 -10.54
N GLY A 11 -5.11 -8.39 -9.86
CA GLY A 11 -4.07 -7.41 -10.19
C GLY A 11 -3.68 -6.51 -9.03
N ALA A 12 -2.38 -6.19 -8.96
CA ALA A 12 -1.87 -5.16 -8.07
C ALA A 12 -0.68 -4.43 -8.70
N THR A 13 -0.71 -3.09 -8.64
CA THR A 13 0.33 -2.20 -9.15
C THR A 13 0.89 -1.39 -8.00
N VAL A 14 2.22 -1.28 -7.92
CA VAL A 14 2.92 -0.57 -6.85
C VAL A 14 3.59 0.67 -7.41
N PHE A 15 3.25 1.83 -6.87
CA PHE A 15 3.91 3.09 -7.15
C PHE A 15 4.77 3.49 -5.96
N ARG A 16 6.03 3.82 -6.23
CA ARG A 16 6.94 4.41 -5.25
C ARG A 16 6.85 5.93 -5.39
N GLY A 17 6.37 6.60 -4.35
CA GLY A 17 6.31 8.05 -4.31
C GLY A 17 7.72 8.64 -4.14
N LEU A 18 7.97 9.76 -4.80
CA LEU A 18 9.21 10.54 -4.62
C LEU A 18 9.20 11.30 -3.28
N GLU A 19 8.01 11.79 -2.91
CA GLU A 19 7.71 12.53 -1.68
C GLU A 19 6.29 12.15 -1.22
N GLY A 20 5.99 12.33 0.05
CA GLY A 20 4.67 12.06 0.64
C GLY A 20 4.43 12.94 1.87
N TYR A 21 3.16 13.25 2.14
CA TYR A 21 2.73 14.09 3.26
C TYR A 21 1.83 13.27 4.20
N SER A 22 2.20 13.22 5.48
CA SER A 22 1.42 12.55 6.56
C SER A 22 0.86 13.58 7.55
N GLU A 23 -0.02 13.15 8.47
CA GLU A 23 -0.58 14.01 9.53
C GLU A 23 0.48 14.69 10.40
N THR A 24 1.71 14.16 10.45
CA THR A 24 2.85 14.74 11.15
C THR A 24 3.57 15.85 10.38
N ALA A 25 3.10 16.23 9.18
CA ALA A 25 3.67 17.26 8.30
C ALA A 25 5.14 17.04 7.88
N GLU A 26 5.70 15.85 8.11
CA GLU A 26 7.05 15.53 7.65
C GLU A 26 7.02 15.09 6.18
N ILE A 27 7.62 15.90 5.31
CA ILE A 27 7.90 15.49 3.93
C ILE A 27 8.97 14.41 4.00
N HIS A 28 8.56 13.15 3.81
CA HIS A 28 9.49 12.03 3.75
C HIS A 28 10.25 12.09 2.41
N ARG A 29 11.44 12.69 2.42
CA ARG A 29 12.36 12.76 1.27
C ARG A 29 13.29 11.56 1.24
N HIS A 30 13.71 11.23 0.03
CA HIS A 30 14.67 10.19 -0.28
C HIS A 30 16.05 10.48 0.35
N HIS A 31 16.27 10.07 1.59
CA HIS A 31 17.62 9.95 2.15
C HIS A 31 18.14 8.55 1.80
N LEU A 32 19.39 8.46 1.32
CA LEU A 32 20.05 7.20 0.90
C LEU A 32 19.93 6.03 1.93
N VAL A 33 19.62 6.33 3.19
CA VAL A 33 19.65 5.40 4.32
C VAL A 33 18.24 5.05 4.84
N ARG A 34 17.19 5.82 4.54
CA ARG A 34 15.85 5.59 5.13
C ARG A 34 14.96 4.73 4.21
N ARG A 35 14.25 3.77 4.83
CA ARG A 35 13.36 2.78 4.17
C ARG A 35 11.87 3.14 4.25
N ASP A 36 11.54 4.32 4.74
CA ASP A 36 10.19 4.85 5.01
C ASP A 36 9.57 5.57 3.80
N GLN A 37 9.90 5.13 2.58
CA GLN A 37 9.41 5.78 1.37
C GLN A 37 7.90 5.59 1.21
N PRO A 38 7.16 6.63 0.78
CA PRO A 38 5.73 6.51 0.52
C PRO A 38 5.50 5.53 -0.63
N ILE A 39 4.61 4.57 -0.42
CA ILE A 39 4.22 3.58 -1.42
C ILE A 39 2.71 3.64 -1.56
N VAL A 40 2.22 3.70 -2.79
CA VAL A 40 0.82 3.51 -3.12
C VAL A 40 0.68 2.16 -3.80
N VAL A 41 -0.23 1.33 -3.29
CA VAL A 41 -0.56 0.04 -3.90
C VAL A 41 -1.99 0.12 -4.41
N THR A 42 -2.16 0.05 -5.72
CA THR A 42 -3.47 -0.06 -6.35
C THR A 42 -3.79 -1.53 -6.54
N VAL A 43 -4.97 -1.97 -6.08
CA VAL A 43 -5.41 -3.36 -6.15
C VAL A 43 -6.73 -3.44 -6.90
N VAL A 44 -6.86 -4.38 -7.82
CA VAL A 44 -8.07 -4.61 -8.62
C VAL A 44 -8.49 -6.07 -8.46
N ASP A 45 -9.71 -6.28 -7.96
CA ASP A 45 -10.34 -7.59 -7.79
C ASP A 45 -11.86 -7.46 -7.59
N THR A 46 -12.54 -8.59 -7.34
CA THR A 46 -13.93 -8.64 -6.86
C THR A 46 -14.05 -8.09 -5.43
N ALA A 47 -15.25 -7.63 -5.09
CA ALA A 47 -15.53 -7.06 -3.78
C ALA A 47 -15.21 -8.04 -2.62
N GLU A 48 -15.49 -9.32 -2.80
CA GLU A 48 -15.26 -10.38 -1.81
C GLU A 48 -13.78 -10.55 -1.51
N ASN A 49 -12.93 -10.54 -2.55
CA ASN A 49 -11.48 -10.65 -2.39
C ASN A 49 -10.88 -9.38 -1.78
N LEU A 50 -11.38 -8.20 -2.16
CA LEU A 50 -10.96 -6.93 -1.56
C LEU A 50 -11.31 -6.87 -0.07
N ALA A 51 -12.50 -7.36 0.32
CA ALA A 51 -12.91 -7.43 1.73
C ALA A 51 -11.99 -8.34 2.57
N ARG A 52 -11.47 -9.41 1.98
CA ARG A 52 -10.50 -10.32 2.64
C ARG A 52 -9.10 -9.73 2.77
N LEU A 53 -8.77 -8.75 1.93
CA LEU A 53 -7.45 -8.11 1.88
C LEU A 53 -7.28 -7.04 2.96
N ILE A 54 -8.36 -6.34 3.36
CA ILE A 54 -8.33 -5.28 4.37
C ILE A 54 -8.33 -5.90 5.78
N PRO A 55 -7.22 -5.85 6.54
CA PRO A 55 -7.19 -6.39 7.88
C PRO A 55 -7.85 -5.39 8.84
N GLY A 56 -8.88 -5.83 9.57
CA GLY A 56 -9.34 -5.11 10.76
C GLY A 56 -10.34 -3.97 10.57
N SER A 57 -11.20 -3.99 9.54
CA SER A 57 -12.42 -3.16 9.54
C SER A 57 -13.47 -3.71 10.52
N LYS A 58 -13.16 -3.65 11.82
CA LYS A 58 -14.15 -3.26 12.82
C LYS A 58 -13.84 -1.79 13.06
N ARG A 59 -14.86 -0.94 12.90
CA ARG A 59 -14.77 0.48 13.30
C ARG A 59 -14.27 0.61 14.73
#